data_AF-A0A931FVG0-F1
#
_entry.id   AF-A0A931FVG0-F1
#
_cell.length_a   1.000
_cell.length_b   1.000
_cell.length_c   1.000
_cell.angle_alpha   90.00
_cell.angle_beta   90.00
_cell.angle_gamma   90.00
#
_symmetry.space_group_name_H-M   'P 1'
#
loop_
_entity.id
_entity.type
_entity.pdbx_description
1 polymer ?
#
loop_
_entity_poly.entity_id
_entity_poly.type
_entity_poly.pdbx_seq_one_letter_code
_entity_poly.pdbx_strand_id
1 'polypeptide(L)'
;MSRSVISDVPVLARRSHAHPRRGACLMEFTSSLPGGRWTDRPDHVHPLLALIGRRVNDRSSEAARMALLPWAAWLAGTAQNDTAGLAATLAERAGAHALRYADAASARRISARTSGLDRPWRRARLIRLAVDVVARTDRPDAALHSMLADAVNTVRTHAGQPTVTVDVEGHPSWPQTQACQVELRIPDGSDSAYYHCAALPNRWPAALSLAWSARSSELGHAVPATRYL
;
A
#
# COMPACT_ATOMS: atom_id res chain seq x y z
N MET A 1 -22.15 -5.05 -22.89
CA MET A 1 -22.85 -4.79 -21.60
C MET A 1 -21.91 -5.17 -20.48
N SER A 2 -21.41 -4.20 -19.71
CA SER A 2 -20.69 -4.52 -18.48
C SER A 2 -21.72 -4.85 -17.39
N ARG A 3 -21.62 -6.04 -16.80
CA ARG A 3 -22.42 -6.41 -15.64
C ARG A 3 -21.54 -6.25 -14.41
N SER A 4 -21.90 -5.30 -13.57
CA SER A 4 -21.26 -5.13 -12.28
C SER A 4 -21.72 -6.23 -11.32
N VAL A 5 -20.78 -6.85 -10.60
CA VAL A 5 -21.08 -7.86 -9.59
C VAL A 5 -20.41 -7.48 -8.28
N ILE A 6 -21.11 -7.68 -7.16
CA ILE A 6 -20.47 -7.62 -5.85
C ILE A 6 -19.71 -8.93 -5.66
N SER A 7 -18.43 -8.85 -5.33
CA SER A 7 -17.60 -10.01 -4.99
C SER A 7 -16.93 -9.78 -3.64
N ASP A 8 -16.90 -10.82 -2.83
CA ASP A 8 -16.06 -10.88 -1.64
C ASP A 8 -14.60 -11.12 -2.08
N VAL A 9 -13.75 -10.16 -1.76
CA VAL A 9 -12.32 -10.15 -2.10
C VAL A 9 -11.55 -10.64 -0.88
N PRO A 10 -10.82 -11.78 -0.95
CA PRO A 10 -10.00 -12.23 0.16
C PRO A 10 -8.99 -11.17 0.57
N VAL A 11 -8.92 -10.91 1.87
CA VAL A 11 -8.07 -9.87 2.42
C VAL A 11 -6.63 -10.36 2.46
N LEU A 12 -5.75 -9.51 1.93
CA LEU A 12 -4.30 -9.55 1.98
C LEU A 12 -3.67 -10.96 1.84
N ALA A 13 -3.30 -11.29 0.61
CA ALA A 13 -2.45 -12.40 0.21
C ALA A 13 -1.11 -11.88 -0.36
N ARG A 14 -0.14 -12.78 -0.48
CA ARG A 14 1.18 -12.47 -1.08
C ARG A 14 1.06 -12.39 -2.59
N ARG A 15 1.94 -11.59 -3.21
CA ARG A 15 2.08 -11.41 -4.67
C ARG A 15 0.85 -10.74 -5.31
N SER A 16 0.93 -10.53 -6.61
CA SER A 16 -0.13 -9.92 -7.41
C SER A 16 -1.15 -10.96 -7.89
N HIS A 17 -2.41 -10.55 -7.96
CA HIS A 17 -3.57 -11.33 -8.35
C HIS A 17 -4.25 -10.69 -9.55
N ALA A 18 -4.35 -11.43 -10.66
CA ALA A 18 -5.01 -10.94 -11.87
C ALA A 18 -6.53 -10.71 -11.68
N HIS A 19 -7.15 -11.36 -10.69
CA HIS A 19 -8.58 -11.28 -10.42
C HIS A 19 -8.84 -11.07 -8.92
N PRO A 20 -9.74 -10.15 -8.51
CA PRO A 20 -10.02 -9.86 -7.09
C PRO A 20 -10.41 -11.09 -6.23
N ARG A 21 -11.24 -12.00 -6.76
CA ARG A 21 -11.59 -13.28 -6.11
C ARG A 21 -10.41 -14.22 -5.82
N ARG A 22 -9.23 -14.03 -6.44
CA ARG A 22 -8.04 -14.86 -6.17
C ARG A 22 -7.23 -14.37 -4.97
N GLY A 23 -7.65 -13.28 -4.35
CA GLY A 23 -6.92 -12.59 -3.28
C GLY A 23 -6.56 -11.17 -3.70
N ALA A 24 -6.04 -10.42 -2.74
CA ALA A 24 -5.58 -9.06 -2.92
C ALA A 24 -4.25 -8.89 -2.20
N CYS A 25 -3.23 -8.27 -2.77
CA CYS A 25 -2.17 -7.65 -1.98
C CYS A 25 -2.63 -6.28 -1.47
N LEU A 26 -1.84 -5.67 -0.58
CA LEU A 26 -2.15 -4.35 -0.03
C LEU A 26 -2.39 -3.30 -1.14
N MET A 27 -1.56 -3.30 -2.19
CA MET A 27 -1.70 -2.33 -3.28
C MET A 27 -2.92 -2.58 -4.16
N GLU A 28 -3.33 -3.82 -4.35
CA GLU A 28 -4.54 -4.14 -5.11
C GLU A 28 -5.78 -3.67 -4.35
N PHE A 29 -5.82 -3.88 -3.04
CA PHE A 29 -6.88 -3.34 -2.21
C PHE A 29 -6.86 -1.80 -2.22
N THR A 30 -5.69 -1.16 -2.04
CA THR A 30 -5.53 0.30 -2.20
C THR A 30 -5.94 0.80 -3.59
N SER A 31 -5.74 0.00 -4.64
CA SER A 31 -6.14 0.38 -5.99
C SER A 31 -7.66 0.56 -6.13
N SER A 32 -8.43 -0.11 -5.26
CA SER A 32 -9.89 0.02 -5.20
C SER A 32 -10.40 1.23 -4.40
N LEU A 33 -9.50 1.98 -3.73
CA LEU A 33 -9.78 3.16 -2.89
C LEU A 33 -9.45 4.48 -3.60
N PRO A 34 -9.84 4.60 -4.88
CA PRO A 34 -10.91 5.55 -5.21
C PRO A 34 -11.94 4.97 -6.20
N GLY A 35 -12.01 3.64 -6.31
CA GLY A 35 -12.65 2.96 -7.43
C GLY A 35 -11.74 3.04 -8.66
N GLY A 36 -10.96 1.99 -8.91
CA GLY A 36 -9.90 2.02 -9.92
C GLY A 36 -9.65 0.68 -10.59
N ARG A 37 -8.75 0.68 -11.58
CA ARG A 37 -8.23 -0.56 -12.16
C ARG A 37 -7.58 -1.41 -11.06
N TRP A 38 -7.93 -2.69 -10.99
CA TRP A 38 -7.31 -3.67 -10.12
C TRP A 38 -5.84 -3.88 -10.51
N THR A 39 -4.92 -3.41 -9.68
CA THR A 39 -3.48 -3.51 -9.94
C THR A 39 -2.68 -3.41 -8.65
N ASP A 40 -1.54 -4.09 -8.60
CA ASP A 40 -0.56 -3.92 -7.52
C ASP A 40 0.34 -2.68 -7.71
N ARG A 41 0.17 -1.95 -8.83
CA ARG A 41 0.89 -0.71 -9.19
C ARG A 41 -0.10 0.42 -9.49
N PRO A 42 -0.89 0.87 -8.51
CA PRO A 42 -1.82 1.99 -8.71
C PRO A 42 -1.06 3.29 -9.02
N ASP A 43 -1.62 4.09 -9.93
CA ASP A 43 -1.10 5.39 -10.35
C ASP A 43 -1.39 6.50 -9.33
N HIS A 44 -2.42 6.36 -8.50
CA HIS A 44 -2.74 7.27 -7.40
C HIS A 44 -1.89 7.06 -6.13
N VAL A 45 -0.92 6.16 -6.15
CA VAL A 45 0.01 5.92 -5.03
C VAL A 45 1.44 6.26 -5.44
N HIS A 46 2.19 6.95 -4.59
CA HIS A 46 3.58 7.28 -4.84
C HIS A 46 4.40 6.00 -5.16
N PRO A 47 5.15 5.92 -6.29
CA PRO A 47 5.72 4.66 -6.78
C PRO A 47 6.64 3.93 -5.80
N LEU A 48 7.47 4.67 -5.04
CA LEU A 48 8.33 4.07 -4.01
C LEU A 48 7.57 3.65 -2.76
N LEU A 49 6.47 4.33 -2.42
CA LEU A 49 5.61 3.93 -1.32
C LEU A 49 4.85 2.65 -1.69
N ALA A 50 4.39 2.55 -2.94
CA ALA A 50 3.80 1.32 -3.47
C ALA A 50 4.80 0.15 -3.49
N LEU A 51 6.08 0.42 -3.80
CA LEU A 51 7.14 -0.58 -3.68
C LEU A 51 7.33 -1.07 -2.24
N ILE A 52 7.37 -0.16 -1.26
CA ILE A 52 7.44 -0.51 0.16
C ILE A 52 6.22 -1.35 0.54
N GLY A 53 5.01 -0.89 0.22
CA GLY A 53 3.76 -1.59 0.53
C GLY A 53 3.71 -3.02 -0.01
N ARG A 54 4.06 -3.25 -1.29
CA ARG A 54 4.14 -4.61 -1.87
C ARG A 54 5.15 -5.49 -1.14
N ARG A 55 6.35 -4.94 -0.88
CA ARG A 55 7.44 -5.72 -0.28
C ARG A 55 7.17 -6.04 1.19
N VAL A 56 6.59 -5.11 1.94
CA VAL A 56 6.10 -5.34 3.30
C VAL A 56 5.02 -6.41 3.29
N ASN A 57 3.98 -6.27 2.46
CA ASN A 57 2.91 -7.26 2.30
C ASN A 57 3.45 -8.68 2.03
N ASP A 58 4.39 -8.79 1.10
CA ASP A 58 4.97 -10.08 0.69
C ASP A 58 5.88 -10.69 1.76
N ARG A 59 6.47 -9.87 2.63
CA ARG A 59 7.40 -10.32 3.68
C ARG A 59 6.76 -10.48 5.05
N SER A 60 5.58 -9.93 5.27
CA SER A 60 4.78 -10.22 6.46
C SER A 60 4.31 -11.67 6.49
N SER A 61 4.20 -12.21 7.70
CA SER A 61 3.47 -13.45 7.97
C SER A 61 2.00 -13.31 7.56
N GLU A 62 1.28 -14.42 7.48
CA GLU A 62 -0.17 -14.39 7.19
C GLU A 62 -0.94 -13.60 8.25
N ALA A 63 -0.69 -13.88 9.54
CA ALA A 63 -1.33 -13.22 10.66
C ALA A 63 -1.08 -11.70 10.67
N ALA A 64 0.18 -11.28 10.46
CA ALA A 64 0.53 -9.86 10.48
C ALA A 64 0.07 -9.09 9.25
N ARG A 65 -0.17 -9.76 8.11
CA ARG A 65 -0.54 -9.07 6.87
C ARG A 65 -1.88 -8.36 7.01
N MET A 66 -2.82 -8.94 7.76
CA MET A 66 -4.13 -8.34 8.01
C MET A 66 -4.03 -6.96 8.68
N ALA A 67 -3.06 -6.78 9.57
CA ALA A 67 -2.79 -5.50 10.24
C ALA A 67 -2.30 -4.40 9.27
N LEU A 68 -1.92 -4.75 8.04
CA LEU A 68 -1.57 -3.76 7.02
C LEU A 68 -2.79 -3.09 6.39
N LEU A 69 -3.98 -3.71 6.47
CA LEU A 69 -5.16 -3.27 5.74
C LEU A 69 -5.56 -1.81 5.99
N PRO A 70 -5.53 -1.28 7.24
CA PRO A 70 -5.88 0.13 7.47
C PRO A 70 -4.97 1.14 6.77
N TRP A 71 -3.72 0.75 6.52
CA TRP A 71 -2.79 1.61 5.78
C TRP A 71 -3.23 1.82 4.34
N ALA A 72 -4.10 0.97 3.79
CA ALA A 72 -4.59 1.11 2.43
C ALA A 72 -5.25 2.48 2.19
N ALA A 73 -5.97 3.01 3.18
CA ALA A 73 -6.51 4.37 3.13
C ALA A 73 -5.38 5.40 2.99
N TRP A 74 -4.40 5.35 3.90
CA TRP A 74 -3.30 6.33 3.96
C TRP A 74 -2.30 6.24 2.79
N LEU A 75 -2.32 5.12 2.05
CA LEU A 75 -1.58 4.96 0.81
C LEU A 75 -2.26 5.68 -0.37
N ALA A 76 -3.59 5.77 -0.37
CA ALA A 76 -4.36 6.31 -1.47
C ALA A 76 -4.16 7.83 -1.66
N GLY A 77 -4.05 8.27 -2.91
CA GLY A 77 -3.90 9.69 -3.26
C GLY A 77 -2.55 10.29 -2.88
N THR A 78 -1.49 9.48 -2.81
CA THR A 78 -0.14 9.93 -2.45
C THR A 78 0.72 10.30 -3.66
N ALA A 79 0.29 9.98 -4.89
CA ALA A 79 1.04 10.26 -6.11
C ALA A 79 1.24 11.75 -6.42
N GLN A 80 0.34 12.62 -5.97
CA GLN A 80 0.43 14.07 -6.20
C GLN A 80 1.67 14.71 -5.55
N ASN A 81 2.31 14.01 -4.60
CA ASN A 81 3.50 14.47 -3.90
C ASN A 81 4.81 13.90 -4.49
N ASP A 82 4.79 13.27 -5.68
CA ASP A 82 5.97 12.62 -6.29
C ASP A 82 7.00 13.66 -6.79
N THR A 83 7.82 14.12 -5.84
CA THR A 83 9.00 14.94 -6.11
C THR A 83 10.26 14.08 -6.00
N ALA A 84 11.30 14.44 -6.75
CA ALA A 84 12.60 13.77 -6.65
C ALA A 84 13.17 13.80 -5.21
N GLY A 85 12.90 14.89 -4.47
CA GLY A 85 13.28 15.05 -3.06
C GLY A 85 12.52 14.11 -2.12
N LEU A 86 11.21 13.94 -2.29
CA LEU A 86 10.44 12.96 -1.53
C LEU A 86 10.93 11.54 -1.81
N ALA A 87 11.15 11.21 -3.08
CA ALA A 87 11.60 9.90 -3.48
C ALA A 87 12.98 9.53 -2.88
N ALA A 88 13.91 10.50 -2.81
CA ALA A 88 15.19 10.31 -2.11
C ALA A 88 14.97 10.13 -0.59
N THR A 89 14.17 11.01 0.02
CA THR A 89 13.84 10.95 1.46
C THR A 89 13.24 9.60 1.85
N LEU A 90 12.30 9.06 1.06
CA LEU A 90 11.72 7.73 1.32
C LEU A 90 12.77 6.62 1.28
N ALA A 91 13.71 6.67 0.32
CA ALA A 91 14.76 5.67 0.23
C ALA A 91 15.75 5.77 1.40
N GLU A 92 16.13 6.99 1.80
CA GLU A 92 16.97 7.25 2.96
C GLU A 92 16.32 6.76 4.26
N ARG A 93 15.04 7.11 4.48
CA ARG A 93 14.28 6.68 5.66
C ARG A 93 14.12 5.17 5.72
N ALA A 94 13.86 4.51 4.59
CA ALA A 94 13.85 3.04 4.54
C ALA A 94 15.21 2.44 4.90
N GLY A 95 16.31 3.01 4.39
CA GLY A 95 17.67 2.61 4.74
C GLY A 95 17.98 2.79 6.22
N ALA A 96 17.68 3.97 6.78
CA ALA A 96 17.87 4.29 8.20
C ALA A 96 17.05 3.39 9.11
N HIS A 97 15.80 3.09 8.75
CA HIS A 97 14.97 2.14 9.48
C HIS A 97 15.61 0.75 9.48
N ALA A 98 16.10 0.26 8.33
CA ALA A 98 16.75 -1.04 8.24
C ALA A 98 18.06 -1.14 9.04
N LEU A 99 18.81 -0.04 9.18
CA LEU A 99 20.05 -0.01 9.97
C LEU A 99 19.81 -0.35 11.45
N ARG A 100 18.62 -0.10 12.00
CA ARG A 100 18.26 -0.46 13.38
C ARG A 100 18.32 -1.96 13.65
N TYR A 101 18.27 -2.77 12.59
CA TYR A 101 18.23 -4.23 12.67
C TYR A 101 19.32 -4.92 11.86
N ALA A 102 20.24 -4.16 11.27
CA ALA A 102 21.24 -4.67 10.36
C ALA A 102 22.43 -5.27 11.13
N ASP A 103 22.88 -6.46 10.74
CA ASP A 103 24.24 -6.91 11.05
C ASP A 103 25.29 -6.01 10.37
N ALA A 104 26.56 -6.16 10.76
CA ALA A 104 27.64 -5.33 10.23
C ALA A 104 27.77 -5.41 8.69
N ALA A 105 27.51 -6.59 8.10
CA ALA A 105 27.58 -6.77 6.65
C ALA A 105 26.43 -6.04 5.92
N SER A 106 25.22 -6.14 6.45
CA SER A 106 24.02 -5.48 5.94
C SER A 106 24.11 -3.97 6.12
N ALA A 107 24.64 -3.49 7.25
CA ALA A 107 24.86 -2.08 7.51
C ALA A 107 25.80 -1.47 6.46
N ARG A 108 26.96 -2.09 6.21
CA ARG A 108 27.87 -1.66 5.12
C ARG A 108 27.18 -1.63 3.75
N ARG A 109 26.37 -2.65 3.45
CA ARG A 109 25.61 -2.73 2.18
C ARG A 109 24.54 -1.64 2.04
N ILE A 110 23.90 -1.25 3.15
CA ILE A 110 22.92 -0.16 3.19
C ILE A 110 23.64 1.18 3.01
N SER A 111 24.67 1.46 3.80
CA SER A 111 25.45 2.71 3.72
C SER A 111 26.09 2.92 2.35
N ALA A 112 26.62 1.86 1.72
CA ALA A 112 27.16 1.96 0.36
C ALA A 112 26.11 2.29 -0.71
N ARG A 113 24.81 2.18 -0.39
CA ARG A 113 23.69 2.43 -1.31
C ARG A 113 22.92 3.72 -1.02
N THR A 114 23.29 4.47 0.01
CA THR A 114 22.73 5.80 0.27
C THR A 114 23.35 6.88 -0.63
N SER A 115 24.51 6.60 -1.27
CA SER A 115 25.08 7.48 -2.29
C SER A 115 24.40 7.31 -3.66
N GLY A 116 24.20 8.43 -4.37
CA GLY A 116 23.64 8.44 -5.73
C GLY A 116 22.13 8.22 -5.77
N LEU A 117 21.40 8.69 -4.75
CA LEU A 117 19.93 8.66 -4.73
C LEU A 117 19.31 9.68 -5.69
N ASP A 118 20.08 10.37 -6.54
CA ASP A 118 19.58 11.09 -7.72
C ASP A 118 18.95 10.11 -8.74
N ARG A 119 19.41 8.86 -8.79
CA ARG A 119 18.92 7.86 -9.76
C ARG A 119 17.72 7.06 -9.23
N PRO A 120 16.58 7.02 -9.94
CA PRO A 120 15.37 6.29 -9.49
C PRO A 120 15.59 4.81 -9.18
N TRP A 121 16.37 4.11 -10.01
CA TRP A 121 16.64 2.68 -9.80
C TRP A 121 17.48 2.41 -8.55
N ARG A 122 18.34 3.35 -8.13
CA ARG A 122 19.14 3.25 -6.90
C ARG A 122 18.24 3.35 -5.67
N ARG A 123 17.28 4.29 -5.66
CA ARG A 123 16.25 4.41 -4.62
C ARG A 123 15.48 3.11 -4.44
N ALA A 124 14.95 2.57 -5.54
CA ALA A 124 14.21 1.30 -5.52
C ALA A 124 15.09 0.12 -5.08
N ARG A 125 16.38 0.10 -5.44
CA ARG A 125 17.33 -0.94 -5.00
C ARG A 125 17.64 -0.85 -3.51
N LEU A 126 17.82 0.35 -2.97
CA LEU A 126 18.01 0.58 -1.53
C LEU A 126 16.78 0.13 -0.75
N ILE A 127 15.57 0.54 -1.16
CA ILE A 127 14.31 0.12 -0.53
C ILE A 127 14.16 -1.41 -0.53
N ARG A 128 14.44 -2.06 -1.66
CA ARG A 128 14.38 -3.54 -1.73
C ARG A 128 15.33 -4.17 -0.71
N LEU A 129 16.58 -3.70 -0.62
CA LEU A 129 17.55 -4.19 0.36
C LEU A 129 17.09 -3.92 1.80
N ALA A 130 16.59 -2.72 2.08
CA ALA A 130 16.12 -2.34 3.40
C ALA A 130 15.01 -3.27 3.90
N VAL A 131 13.99 -3.51 3.07
CA VAL A 131 12.92 -4.46 3.40
C VAL A 131 13.48 -5.89 3.58
N ASP A 132 14.44 -6.31 2.75
CA ASP A 132 15.08 -7.63 2.89
C ASP A 132 15.85 -7.79 4.19
N VAL A 133 16.47 -6.72 4.70
CA VAL A 133 17.17 -6.71 5.98
C VAL A 133 16.16 -6.79 7.12
N VAL A 134 15.12 -5.96 7.09
CA VAL A 134 14.08 -5.96 8.13
C VAL A 134 13.28 -7.27 8.20
N ALA A 135 13.08 -7.92 7.05
CA ALA A 135 12.40 -9.21 6.97
C ALA A 135 13.21 -10.39 7.54
N ARG A 136 14.49 -10.19 7.91
CA ARG A 136 15.36 -11.23 8.49
C ARG A 136 15.62 -11.06 9.99
N THR A 137 14.93 -10.12 10.63
CA THR A 137 15.08 -9.84 12.05
C THR A 137 14.33 -10.88 12.89
N ASP A 138 14.54 -10.88 14.20
CA ASP A 138 13.86 -11.79 15.13
C ASP A 138 12.34 -11.54 15.19
N ARG A 139 11.91 -10.29 14.93
CA ARG A 139 10.50 -9.87 14.93
C ARG A 139 10.16 -9.12 13.64
N PRO A 140 10.17 -9.81 12.49
CA PRO A 140 10.08 -9.16 11.18
C PRO A 140 8.75 -8.44 10.98
N ASP A 141 7.65 -8.99 11.47
CA ASP A 141 6.31 -8.43 11.26
C ASP A 141 6.15 -7.03 11.87
N ALA A 142 6.53 -6.85 13.14
CA ALA A 142 6.45 -5.56 13.82
C ALA A 142 7.37 -4.52 13.17
N ALA A 143 8.58 -4.93 12.77
CA ALA A 143 9.54 -4.05 12.12
C ALA A 143 9.10 -3.65 10.69
N LEU A 144 8.57 -4.59 9.91
CA LEU A 144 8.01 -4.31 8.58
C LEU A 144 6.78 -3.39 8.65
N HIS A 145 5.92 -3.61 9.65
CA HIS A 145 4.77 -2.76 9.91
C HIS A 145 5.21 -1.32 10.26
N SER A 146 6.18 -1.18 11.17
CA SER A 146 6.75 0.13 11.52
C SER A 146 7.43 0.80 10.32
N MET A 147 8.10 0.04 9.44
CA MET A 147 8.67 0.59 8.20
C MET A 147 7.59 1.16 7.27
N LEU A 148 6.45 0.48 7.12
CA LEU A 148 5.34 1.01 6.32
C LEU A 148 4.76 2.29 6.95
N ALA A 149 4.56 2.29 8.27
CA ALA A 149 4.10 3.46 9.00
C ALA A 149 5.04 4.67 8.83
N ASP A 150 6.36 4.45 8.99
CA ASP A 150 7.39 5.48 8.78
C ASP A 150 7.35 6.03 7.35
N ALA A 151 7.16 5.16 6.35
CA ALA A 151 7.08 5.56 4.95
C ALA A 151 5.83 6.39 4.64
N VAL A 152 4.66 5.99 5.14
CA VAL A 152 3.42 6.77 5.01
C VAL A 152 3.57 8.13 5.68
N ASN A 153 4.09 8.17 6.91
CA ASN A 153 4.29 9.41 7.64
C ASN A 153 5.34 10.31 7.00
N THR A 154 6.35 9.75 6.35
CA THR A 154 7.32 10.53 5.54
C THR A 154 6.62 11.27 4.40
N VAL A 155 5.71 10.61 3.67
CA VAL A 155 4.94 11.27 2.60
C VAL A 155 4.03 12.36 3.17
N ARG A 156 3.36 12.07 4.28
CA ARG A 156 2.45 13.04 4.93
C ARG A 156 3.19 14.28 5.40
N THR A 157 4.27 14.13 6.15
CA THR A 157 5.07 15.26 6.63
C THR A 157 5.67 16.07 5.48
N HIS A 158 6.09 15.42 4.39
CA HIS A 158 6.57 16.13 3.20
C HIS A 158 5.48 17.00 2.56
N ALA A 159 4.22 16.55 2.60
CA ALA A 159 3.05 17.29 2.13
C ALA A 159 2.51 18.31 3.16
N GLY A 160 3.20 18.53 4.28
CA GLY A 160 2.73 19.41 5.36
C GLY A 160 1.56 18.85 6.16
N GLN A 161 1.26 17.56 6.04
CA GLN A 161 0.18 16.87 6.73
C GLN A 161 0.66 16.27 8.06
N PRO A 162 -0.19 16.20 9.11
CA PRO A 162 0.16 15.58 10.38
C PRO A 162 0.41 14.08 10.20
N THR A 163 1.27 13.50 11.04
CA THR A 163 1.47 12.05 11.06
C THR A 163 0.20 11.32 11.49
N VAL A 164 0.08 10.06 11.09
CA VAL A 164 -1.02 9.16 11.46
C VAL A 164 -0.47 7.92 12.13
N THR A 165 -1.25 7.45 13.09
CA THR A 165 -1.07 6.16 13.74
C THR A 165 -2.29 5.32 13.45
N VAL A 166 -2.07 4.05 13.11
CA VAL A 166 -3.12 3.07 12.97
C VAL A 166 -3.04 2.16 14.19
N ASP A 167 -4.16 2.00 14.90
CA ASP A 167 -4.27 0.94 15.88
C ASP A 167 -4.33 -0.41 15.16
N VAL A 168 -3.32 -1.22 15.42
CA VAL A 168 -3.12 -2.55 14.83
C VAL A 168 -3.28 -3.67 15.83
N GLU A 169 -3.61 -3.36 17.10
CA GLU A 169 -3.87 -4.44 18.06
C GLU A 169 -4.96 -5.34 17.51
N GLY A 170 -4.63 -6.63 17.46
CA GLY A 170 -5.25 -7.66 16.62
C GLY A 170 -6.74 -7.79 16.88
N HIS A 171 -7.52 -6.90 16.29
CA HIS A 171 -8.95 -6.91 16.47
C HIS A 171 -9.46 -8.20 15.83
N PRO A 172 -10.15 -9.08 16.58
CA PRO A 172 -10.71 -10.33 16.05
C PRO A 172 -11.77 -10.12 14.95
N SER A 173 -11.97 -8.88 14.49
CA SER A 173 -12.97 -8.47 13.50
C SER A 173 -12.40 -8.14 12.12
N TRP A 174 -11.08 -8.31 11.89
CA TRP A 174 -10.55 -8.18 10.53
C TRP A 174 -11.20 -9.26 9.65
N PRO A 175 -12.03 -8.89 8.67
CA PRO A 175 -12.79 -9.86 7.94
C PRO A 175 -11.84 -10.57 6.98
N GLN A 176 -12.07 -11.86 6.77
CA GLN A 176 -11.29 -12.64 5.81
C GLN A 176 -11.52 -12.16 4.37
N THR A 177 -12.63 -11.46 4.12
CA THR A 177 -12.99 -10.88 2.83
C THR A 177 -13.53 -9.46 2.97
N GLN A 178 -13.36 -8.63 1.94
CA GLN A 178 -14.00 -7.32 1.83
C GLN A 178 -14.88 -7.27 0.59
N ALA A 179 -16.06 -6.67 0.71
CA ALA A 179 -16.96 -6.51 -0.42
C ALA A 179 -16.43 -5.42 -1.38
N CYS A 180 -16.26 -5.80 -2.64
CA CYS A 180 -15.95 -4.88 -3.73
C CYS A 180 -16.98 -5.03 -4.86
N GLN A 181 -17.38 -3.92 -5.44
CA GLN A 181 -18.06 -3.89 -6.72
C GLN A 181 -17.02 -4.11 -7.83
N VAL A 182 -17.19 -5.15 -8.64
CA VAL A 182 -16.24 -5.58 -9.68
C VAL A 182 -16.88 -5.47 -11.06
N GLU A 183 -16.20 -4.79 -11.97
CA GLU A 183 -16.59 -4.61 -13.36
C GLU A 183 -15.43 -5.02 -14.29
N LEU A 184 -15.69 -5.83 -15.33
CA LEU A 184 -14.70 -6.09 -16.37
C LEU A 184 -14.74 -4.94 -17.40
N ARG A 185 -13.59 -4.35 -17.69
CA ARG A 185 -13.43 -3.28 -18.69
C ARG A 185 -12.42 -3.66 -19.75
N ILE A 186 -12.72 -3.26 -20.98
CA ILE A 186 -11.86 -3.39 -22.15
C ILE A 186 -11.64 -1.96 -22.69
N PRO A 187 -10.44 -1.39 -22.57
CA PRO A 187 -10.15 -0.06 -23.12
C PRO A 187 -10.19 -0.10 -24.64
N ASP A 188 -10.84 0.89 -25.25
CA ASP A 188 -10.70 1.23 -26.66
C ASP A 188 -10.91 0.06 -27.63
N GLY A 189 -11.67 -0.97 -27.22
CA GLY A 189 -11.88 -2.19 -28.00
C GLY A 189 -10.63 -3.09 -28.16
N SER A 190 -9.57 -2.87 -27.39
CA SER A 190 -8.38 -3.74 -27.40
C SER A 190 -8.70 -5.17 -26.94
N ASP A 191 -7.84 -6.14 -27.26
CA ASP A 191 -8.00 -7.51 -26.74
C ASP A 191 -7.64 -7.63 -25.24
N SER A 192 -7.23 -6.54 -24.59
CA SER A 192 -6.80 -6.52 -23.20
C SER A 192 -7.93 -6.09 -22.27
N ALA A 193 -8.36 -7.02 -21.40
CA ALA A 193 -9.36 -6.74 -20.37
C ALA A 193 -8.70 -6.57 -18.99
N TYR A 194 -9.29 -5.73 -18.13
CA TYR A 194 -8.94 -5.61 -16.73
C TYR A 194 -10.17 -5.43 -15.84
N TYR A 195 -10.02 -5.75 -14.56
CA TYR A 195 -11.05 -5.49 -13.56
C TYR A 195 -10.95 -4.06 -13.05
N HIS A 196 -12.10 -3.41 -12.92
CA HIS A 196 -12.29 -2.19 -12.17
C HIS A 196 -12.98 -2.57 -10.85
N CYS A 197 -12.40 -2.13 -9.73
CA CYS A 197 -12.88 -2.48 -8.40
C CYS A 197 -13.17 -1.21 -7.63
N ALA A 198 -14.38 -1.11 -7.08
CA ALA A 198 -14.74 -0.12 -6.08
C ALA A 198 -14.98 -0.82 -4.75
N ALA A 199 -14.15 -0.51 -3.77
CA ALA A 199 -14.38 -0.86 -2.38
C ALA A 199 -15.76 -0.36 -1.91
N LEU A 200 -16.41 -1.09 -1.00
CA LEU A 200 -17.70 -0.68 -0.40
C LEU A 200 -17.52 -0.39 1.11
N PRO A 201 -17.09 0.82 1.51
CA PRO A 201 -16.74 1.15 2.90
C PRO A 201 -17.86 0.99 3.92
N ASN A 202 -19.12 1.05 3.48
CA ASN A 202 -20.30 0.80 4.30
C ASN A 202 -20.47 -0.67 4.71
N ARG A 203 -19.68 -1.59 4.14
CA ARG A 203 -19.64 -3.01 4.48
C ARG A 203 -18.37 -3.41 5.23
N TRP A 204 -17.54 -2.44 5.60
CA TRP A 204 -16.28 -2.68 6.28
C TRP A 204 -16.45 -2.61 7.81
N PRO A 205 -15.53 -3.23 8.57
CA PRO A 205 -15.44 -2.98 10.00
C PRO A 205 -15.14 -1.51 10.28
N ALA A 206 -15.62 -1.02 11.43
CA ALA A 206 -15.55 0.38 11.82
C ALA A 206 -14.12 0.97 11.73
N ALA A 207 -13.10 0.25 12.18
CA ALA A 207 -11.72 0.73 12.14
C ALA A 207 -11.25 1.09 10.72
N LEU A 208 -11.60 0.27 9.72
CA LEU A 208 -11.25 0.52 8.33
C LEU A 208 -12.11 1.62 7.70
N SER A 209 -13.41 1.63 8.01
CA SER A 209 -14.32 2.69 7.57
C SER A 209 -13.91 4.06 8.11
N LEU A 210 -13.46 4.14 9.37
CA LEU A 210 -12.98 5.38 10.00
C LEU A 210 -11.69 5.89 9.34
N ALA A 211 -10.69 5.02 9.12
CA ALA A 211 -9.47 5.39 8.42
C ALA A 211 -9.75 5.90 7.01
N TRP A 212 -10.63 5.23 6.27
CA TRP A 212 -11.03 5.67 4.94
C TRP A 212 -11.83 6.97 4.94
N SER A 213 -12.73 7.15 5.90
CA SER A 213 -13.54 8.38 6.02
C SER A 213 -12.64 9.59 6.27
N ALA A 214 -11.71 9.48 7.23
CA ALA A 214 -10.73 10.51 7.52
C ALA A 214 -9.90 10.87 6.28
N ARG A 215 -9.37 9.86 5.58
CA ARG A 215 -8.60 10.10 4.35
C ARG A 215 -9.44 10.69 3.23
N SER A 216 -10.67 10.24 3.03
CA SER A 216 -11.56 10.72 1.98
C SER A 216 -11.92 12.19 2.14
N SER A 217 -12.03 12.66 3.38
CA SER A 217 -12.20 14.07 3.71
C SER A 217 -10.94 14.87 3.36
N GLU A 218 -9.73 14.37 3.65
CA GLU A 218 -8.47 15.02 3.25
C GLU A 218 -8.32 15.13 1.72
N LEU A 219 -8.81 14.15 0.97
CA LEU A 219 -8.75 14.13 -0.49
C LEU A 219 -9.82 15.02 -1.16
N GLY A 220 -10.67 15.71 -0.39
CA GLY A 220 -11.63 16.69 -0.92
C GLY A 220 -12.79 16.11 -1.74
N HIS A 221 -13.20 14.86 -1.48
CA HIS A 221 -14.36 14.21 -2.14
C HIS A 221 -14.38 14.23 -3.68
N ALA A 222 -13.21 14.11 -4.32
CA ALA A 222 -13.11 13.71 -5.73
C ALA A 222 -12.99 12.19 -5.91
N VAL A 223 -13.37 11.39 -4.91
CA VAL A 223 -13.76 10.00 -5.19
C VAL A 223 -15.15 10.13 -5.79
N PRO A 224 -15.38 9.70 -7.05
CA PRO A 224 -16.73 9.73 -7.58
C PRO A 224 -17.59 9.01 -6.55
N ALA A 225 -18.61 9.69 -6.04
CA ALA A 225 -19.83 9.01 -5.67
C ALA A 225 -20.23 8.27 -6.94
N THR A 226 -19.69 7.07 -7.11
CA THR A 226 -20.15 6.12 -8.11
C THR A 226 -21.60 6.02 -7.74
N ARG A 227 -22.47 6.65 -8.54
CA ARG A 227 -23.89 6.72 -8.27
C ARG A 227 -24.31 5.29 -7.93
N TYR A 228 -24.63 5.07 -6.66
CA TYR A 228 -25.23 3.85 -6.19
C TYR A 228 -26.64 3.86 -6.75
N LEU A 229 -26.80 3.38 -7.98
CA LEU A 229 -28.06 3.03 -8.59
C LEU A 229 -27.89 1.64 -9.20
#